data_AF-A0A383DIZ2-F1
#
_entry.id   AF-A0A383DIZ2-F1
#
_cell.length_a   1.000
_cell.length_b   1.000
_cell.length_c   1.000
_cell.angle_alpha   90.00
_cell.angle_beta   90.00
_cell.angle_gamma   90.00
#
_symmetry.space_group_name_H-M   'P 1'
#
loop_
_entity.id
_entity.type
_entity.pdbx_description
1 polymer ?
#
loop_
_entity_poly.entity_id
_entity_poly.type
_entity_poly.pdbx_seq_one_letter_code
_entity_poly.pdbx_strand_id
1 'polypeptide(L)' 'MTLVPREEFLPEEIRRLAYEDSPQSIGAGQTISQPFIVAMMVSALEIRQGNKVLEIGAGSGYQAAVLA' A
#
# COMPACT_ATOMS: atom_id res chain seq x y z
N MET A 1 8.35 3.29 4.47
CA MET A 1 7.49 3.50 3.29
C MET A 1 8.12 4.39 2.22
N THR A 2 9.04 5.31 2.54
CA THR A 2 9.66 6.24 1.58
C THR A 2 10.47 5.59 0.44
N LEU A 3 10.81 4.31 0.55
CA LEU A 3 11.52 3.56 -0.49
C LEU A 3 10.58 3.01 -1.59
N VAL A 4 9.27 2.97 -1.34
CA VAL A 4 8.27 2.46 -2.28
C VAL A 4 7.44 3.64 -2.78
N PRO A 5 7.60 4.08 -4.05
CA PRO A 5 6.89 5.23 -4.58
C PRO A 5 5.41 4.89 -4.76
N ARG A 6 4.57 5.39 -3.86
CA ARG A 6 3.14 5.04 -3.79
C ARG A 6 2.37 5.43 -5.05
N GLU A 7 2.78 6.50 -5.72
CA GLU A 7 2.20 7.00 -6.98
C GLU A 7 2.30 6.00 -8.14
N GLU A 8 3.29 5.10 -8.14
CA GLU A 8 3.40 4.07 -9.18
C GLU A 8 2.35 2.96 -9.04
N PHE A 9 1.63 2.94 -7.91
CA PHE A 9 0.53 1.99 -7.63
C PHE A 9 -0.85 2.63 -7.83
N LEU A 10 -0.92 3.79 -8.47
CA LEU A 10 -2.13 4.54 -8.77
C LEU A 10 -2.29 4.78 -10.28
N PRO A 11 -3.54 4.90 -10.77
CA PRO A 11 -3.84 5.47 -12.07
C PRO A 11 -3.22 6.86 -12.22
N GLU A 12 -2.73 7.18 -13.42
CA GLU A 12 -1.97 8.39 -13.73
C GLU A 12 -2.71 9.67 -13.31
N GLU A 13 -4.03 9.70 -13.51
CA GLU A 13 -4.90 10.86 -13.31
C GLU A 13 -5.00 11.30 -11.85
N ILE A 14 -4.70 10.39 -10.92
CA ILE A 14 -4.83 10.60 -9.47
C ILE A 14 -3.51 10.45 -8.70
N ARG A 15 -2.37 10.27 -9.39
CA ARG A 15 -1.04 10.18 -8.75
C ARG A 15 -0.73 11.35 -7.83
N ARG A 16 -1.24 12.55 -8.12
CA ARG A 16 -1.10 13.74 -7.26
C ARG A 16 -1.68 13.54 -5.84
N LEU A 17 -2.63 12.62 -5.68
CA LEU A 17 -3.28 12.32 -4.41
C LEU A 17 -2.57 11.18 -3.64
N ALA A 18 -1.45 10.65 -4.16
CA ALA A 18 -0.80 9.45 -3.63
C ALA A 18 -0.49 9.54 -2.13
N TYR A 19 -0.13 10.72 -1.64
CA TYR A 19 0.32 10.94 -0.27
C TYR A 19 -0.71 11.61 0.62
N GLU A 20 -1.94 11.77 0.14
CA GLU A 20 -3.07 12.08 1.02
C GLU A 20 -3.33 10.89 1.95
N ASP A 21 -3.63 11.17 3.23
CA ASP A 21 -4.00 10.12 4.18
C ASP A 21 -5.46 9.70 4.03
N SER A 22 -5.79 9.21 2.84
CA SER A 22 -7.12 8.77 2.44
C SER A 22 -7.03 7.58 1.48
N PRO A 23 -8.04 6.71 1.44
CA PRO A 23 -8.11 5.65 0.43
C PRO A 23 -8.33 6.27 -0.95
N GLN A 24 -7.63 5.74 -1.95
CA GLN A 24 -7.74 6.20 -3.34
C GLN A 24 -8.26 5.05 -4.21
N SER A 25 -9.16 5.36 -5.15
CA SER A 25 -9.73 4.35 -6.06
C SER A 25 -8.67 3.84 -7.03
N ILE A 26 -8.56 2.52 -7.19
CA ILE A 26 -7.66 1.88 -8.16
C ILE A 26 -8.43 1.17 -9.29
N GLY A 27 -9.73 1.45 -9.42
CA GLY A 27 -10.63 0.80 -10.37
C GLY A 27 -11.23 -0.50 -9.82
N ALA A 28 -12.14 -1.11 -10.60
CA ALA A 28 -12.84 -2.36 -10.24
C ALA A 28 -13.51 -2.36 -8.85
N GLY A 29 -13.94 -1.19 -8.37
CA GLY A 29 -14.52 -1.03 -7.03
C GLY A 29 -13.52 -1.25 -5.87
N GLN A 30 -12.22 -1.26 -6.16
CA GLN A 30 -11.15 -1.44 -5.17
C GLN A 30 -10.49 -0.10 -4.82
N THR A 31 -9.84 -0.06 -3.66
CA THR A 31 -9.04 1.08 -3.21
C THR A 31 -7.65 0.64 -2.77
N ILE A 32 -6.68 1.53 -2.90
CA ILE A 32 -5.42 1.44 -2.17
C ILE A 32 -5.63 2.05 -0.78
N SER A 33 -5.31 1.29 0.28
CA SER A 33 -5.46 1.73 1.67
C SER A 33 -4.67 3.01 1.95
N GLN A 34 -5.19 3.89 2.80
CA GLN A 34 -4.50 5.12 3.20
C GLN A 34 -3.12 4.83 3.84
N PRO A 35 -2.12 5.71 3.66
CA PRO A 35 -0.78 5.57 4.23
C PRO A 35 -0.75 5.19 5.71
N PHE A 36 -1.57 5.82 6.56
CA PHE A 36 -1.61 5.52 7.99
C PHE A 36 -1.99 4.06 8.28
N ILE A 37 -3.01 3.54 7.60
CA ILE A 37 -3.46 2.16 7.80
C ILE A 37 -2.40 1.16 7.35
N VAL A 38 -1.73 1.41 6.22
CA VAL A 38 -0.59 0.59 5.77
C VAL A 38 0.51 0.57 6.82
N ALA A 39 0.90 1.75 7.35
CA ALA A 39 1.94 1.85 8.37
C ALA A 39 1.55 1.13 9.67
N MET A 40 0.29 1.28 10.10
CA MET A 40 -0.25 0.61 11.28
C MET A 40 -0.24 -0.91 11.12
N MET A 41 -0.71 -1.43 9.98
CA MET A 41 -0.73 -2.87 9.70
C MET A 41 0.67 -3.47 9.70
N VAL A 42 1.64 -2.82 9.03
CA VAL A 42 3.03 -3.27 9.00
C VAL A 42 3.65 -3.26 10.40
N SER A 43 3.41 -2.20 11.18
CA SER A 43 3.95 -2.08 12.54
C SER A 43 3.41 -3.19 13.45
N ALA A 44 2.11 -3.52 13.33
CA ALA A 44 1.48 -4.56 14.13
C ALA A 44 1.97 -5.99 13.82
N LEU A 45 2.50 -6.22 12.61
CA LEU A 45 3.02 -7.54 12.21
C LEU A 45 4.42 -7.83 12.77
N GLU A 46 5.14 -6.84 13.30
CA GLU A 46 6.50 -6.97 13.86
C GLU A 46 7.48 -7.77 12.96
N ILE A 47 7.38 -7.53 11.66
CA ILE A 47 8.10 -8.31 10.63
C ILE A 47 9.61 -8.19 10.80
N ARG A 48 10.30 -9.31 10.58
CA ARG A 48 11.75 -9.39 10.51
C ARG A 48 12.21 -9.97 9.18
N GLN A 49 13.45 -9.66 8.81
CA GLN A 49 14.08 -10.22 7.62
C GLN A 49 13.99 -11.77 7.62
N GLY A 50 13.58 -12.33 6.49
CA GLY A 50 13.41 -13.78 6.32
C GLY A 50 12.04 -14.34 6.75
N ASN A 51 11.13 -13.51 7.26
CA ASN A 51 9.75 -13.93 7.47
C ASN A 51 9.05 -14.23 6.13
N LYS A 52 8.14 -15.21 6.15
CA LYS A 52 7.25 -15.50 5.03
C LYS A 52 5.88 -14.93 5.37
N VAL A 53 5.40 -14.01 4.54
CA VAL A 53 4.14 -13.28 4.76
C VAL A 53 3.13 -13.69 3.70
N LEU A 54 1.87 -13.88 4.10
CA LEU A 54 0.73 -14.02 3.20
C LEU A 54 -0.12 -12.75 3.29
N GLU A 55 -0.19 -12.02 2.19
CA GLU A 55 -1.16 -10.93 2.01
C GLU A 55 -2.39 -11.49 1.27
N ILE A 56 -3.58 -11.22 1.78
CA ILE A 56 -4.84 -11.55 1.10
C ILE A 56 -5.48 -10.25 0.62
N GLY A 57 -5.66 -10.14 -0.70
CA GLY A 57 -6.19 -8.93 -1.35
C GLY A 57 -5.08 -8.03 -1.85
N ALA A 58 -4.42 -8.43 -2.94
CA ALA A 58 -3.29 -7.69 -3.51
C ALA A 58 -3.65 -6.23 -3.88
N GLY A 59 -4.88 -5.98 -4.33
CA GLY A 59 -5.31 -4.66 -4.78
C GLY A 59 -4.35 -4.11 -5.83
N SER A 60 -3.70 -2.98 -5.54
CA SER A 60 -2.66 -2.40 -6.40
C SER A 60 -1.28 -3.07 -6.26
N GLY A 61 -1.05 -3.85 -5.21
CA GLY A 61 0.24 -4.45 -4.85
C GLY A 61 1.12 -3.57 -3.97
N TYR A 62 0.65 -2.39 -3.57
CA TYR A 62 1.45 -1.45 -2.77
C TYR A 62 1.84 -2.01 -1.40
N GLN A 63 0.90 -2.64 -0.70
CA GLN A 63 1.15 -3.22 0.62
C GLN A 63 2.14 -4.38 0.51
N ALA A 64 1.99 -5.28 -0.47
CA ALA A 64 3.00 -6.30 -0.79
C ALA A 64 4.39 -5.71 -1.06
N ALA A 65 4.50 -4.62 -1.82
CA ALA A 65 5.77 -3.96 -2.10
C ALA A 65 6.39 -3.31 -0.84
N VAL A 66 5.58 -2.81 0.09
CA VAL A 66 6.05 -2.29 1.38
C VAL A 66 6.53 -3.41 2.32
N LEU A 67 5.99 -4.63 2.18
CA LEU A 67 6.35 -5.81 2.97
C LEU A 67 7.62 -6.53 2.47
N ALA A 68 8.03 -6.28 1.22
CA ALA A 68 9.20 -6.89 0.58
C ALA A 68 10.51 -6.22 1.00
#